data_AF-A0A1L7CS79-F1
#
_entry.id   AF-A0A1L7CS79-F1
#
_cell.length_a   1.000
_cell.length_b   1.000
_cell.length_c   1.000
_cell.angle_alpha   90.00
_cell.angle_beta   90.00
_cell.angle_gamma   90.00
#
_symmetry.space_group_name_H-M   'P 1'
#
loop_
_entity.id
_entity.type
_entity.pdbx_description
1 polymer ?
#
loop_
_entity_poly.entity_id
_entity_poly.type
_entity_poly.pdbx_seq_one_letter_code
_entity_poly.pdbx_strand_id
1 'polypeptide(L)'
;MYTILLALHVIAAVLFLGPVTYAVSRFQVEAVAAHKGDERAAGTARTLHKVTSTYGVLSLLAPLLGIAVMFTDPGTYWTDGRFHASIGLSVVAWALLIFLIIPRQKKMAGALGLLGPDEVDADEKFRVSNWDKAKGQLSMFGGIFALLWVVIAVLMVI
;
A
#
# COMPACT_ATOMS: atom_id res chain seq x y z
N MET A 1 21.99 2.62 -22.29
CA MET A 1 21.06 1.52 -22.64
C MET A 1 20.20 1.27 -21.41
N TYR A 2 18.87 1.30 -21.51
CA TYR A 2 18.01 0.93 -20.38
C TYR A 2 18.34 -0.50 -19.96
N THR A 3 18.82 -0.69 -18.73
CA THR A 3 19.06 -2.03 -18.21
C THR A 3 17.72 -2.72 -18.03
N ILE A 4 17.67 -4.04 -18.24
CA ILE A 4 16.44 -4.82 -18.00
C ILE A 4 15.90 -4.58 -16.59
N LEU A 5 16.80 -4.39 -15.61
CA LEU A 5 16.45 -4.07 -14.22
C LEU A 5 15.71 -2.73 -14.09
N LEU A 6 16.15 -1.68 -14.79
CA LEU A 6 15.46 -0.39 -14.77
C LEU A 6 14.07 -0.47 -15.39
N ALA A 7 13.93 -1.21 -16.51
CA ALA A 7 12.61 -1.45 -17.11
C ALA A 7 11.68 -2.19 -16.16
N LEU A 8 12.16 -3.27 -15.53
CA LEU A 8 11.38 -4.04 -14.55
C LEU A 8 11.01 -3.20 -13.32
N HIS A 9 11.91 -2.34 -12.83
CA HIS A 9 11.65 -1.42 -11.72
C HIS A 9 10.45 -0.51 -12.01
N VAL A 10 10.48 0.15 -13.17
CA VAL A 10 9.41 1.08 -13.58
C VAL A 10 8.09 0.33 -13.81
N ILE A 11 8.15 -0.84 -14.46
CA ILE A 11 6.96 -1.68 -14.68
C ILE A 11 6.34 -2.11 -13.34
N ALA A 12 7.16 -2.58 -12.39
CA ALA A 12 6.70 -2.96 -11.06
C ALA A 12 6.04 -1.77 -10.33
N ALA A 13 6.65 -0.59 -10.41
CA ALA A 13 6.09 0.62 -9.83
C ALA A 13 4.71 0.94 -10.43
N VAL A 14 4.56 0.95 -11.76
CA VAL A 14 3.29 1.25 -12.43
C VAL A 14 2.21 0.22 -12.11
N LEU A 15 2.54 -1.08 -12.18
CA LEU A 15 1.56 -2.15 -12.03
C LEU A 15 1.10 -2.36 -10.58
N PHE A 16 1.97 -2.11 -9.59
CA PHE A 16 1.65 -2.41 -8.19
C PHE A 16 1.28 -1.17 -7.38
N LEU A 17 1.95 -0.02 -7.59
CA LEU A 17 1.72 1.18 -6.78
C LEU A 17 0.39 1.87 -7.12
N GLY A 18 -0.02 1.87 -8.38
CA GLY A 18 -1.30 2.45 -8.80
C GLY A 18 -2.50 1.77 -8.11
N PRO A 19 -2.68 0.44 -8.29
CA PRO A 19 -3.78 -0.29 -7.67
C PRO A 19 -3.78 -0.24 -6.14
N VAL A 20 -2.63 -0.38 -5.48
CA VAL A 20 -2.57 -0.30 -4.00
C VAL A 20 -2.95 1.10 -3.51
N THR A 21 -2.47 2.17 -4.15
CA THR A 21 -2.80 3.55 -3.75
C THR A 21 -4.29 3.82 -3.89
N TYR A 22 -4.90 3.37 -4.98
CA TYR A 22 -6.34 3.45 -5.17
C TYR A 22 -7.11 2.64 -4.11
N ALA A 23 -6.70 1.39 -3.88
CA ALA A 23 -7.38 0.49 -2.97
C ALA A 23 -7.35 1.01 -1.52
N VAL A 24 -6.19 1.47 -1.06
CA VAL A 24 -6.01 2.11 0.23
C VAL A 24 -6.89 3.34 0.39
N SER A 25 -7.01 4.16 -0.65
CA SER A 25 -7.75 5.43 -0.60
C SER A 25 -9.27 5.27 -0.65
N ARG A 26 -9.78 4.14 -1.16
CA ARG A 26 -11.22 3.89 -1.30
C ARG A 26 -11.78 2.97 -0.22
N PHE A 27 -10.97 2.05 0.32
CA PHE A 27 -11.44 1.00 1.22
C PHE A 27 -12.30 1.55 2.37
N GLN A 28 -11.85 2.59 3.05
CA GLN A 28 -12.52 3.13 4.23
C GLN A 28 -13.88 3.77 3.93
N VAL A 29 -14.10 4.23 2.70
CA VAL A 29 -15.40 4.75 2.25
C VAL A 29 -16.37 3.59 2.06
N GLU A 30 -15.93 2.55 1.34
CA GLU A 30 -16.74 1.35 1.08
C GLU A 30 -17.02 0.57 2.36
N ALA A 31 -16.04 0.42 3.25
CA ALA A 31 -16.21 -0.28 4.52
C ALA A 31 -17.24 0.41 5.44
N VAL A 32 -17.30 1.75 5.44
CA VAL A 32 -18.31 2.49 6.22
C VAL A 32 -19.69 2.40 5.57
N ALA A 33 -19.79 2.40 4.24
CA ALA A 33 -21.05 2.13 3.55
C ALA A 33 -21.55 0.71 3.84
N ALA A 34 -20.67 -0.29 3.78
CA ALA A 34 -20.97 -1.67 4.15
C ALA A 34 -21.46 -1.78 5.60
N HIS A 35 -20.80 -1.08 6.54
CA HIS A 35 -21.25 -1.03 7.93
C HIS A 35 -22.67 -0.47 8.10
N LYS A 36 -23.10 0.42 7.19
CA LYS A 36 -24.46 0.98 7.16
C LYS A 36 -25.48 0.11 6.42
N GLY A 37 -25.09 -1.10 5.99
CA GLY A 37 -25.97 -2.08 5.33
C GLY A 37 -25.89 -2.11 3.81
N ASP A 38 -24.90 -1.48 3.17
CA ASP A 38 -24.70 -1.56 1.72
C ASP A 38 -23.90 -2.83 1.33
N GLU A 39 -24.61 -3.86 0.88
CA GLU A 39 -24.03 -5.13 0.43
C GLU A 39 -23.08 -5.00 -0.77
N ARG A 40 -23.32 -4.04 -1.67
CA ARG A 40 -22.44 -3.80 -2.82
C ARG A 40 -21.12 -3.19 -2.35
N ALA A 41 -21.19 -2.27 -1.40
CA ALA A 41 -20.01 -1.71 -0.76
C ALA A 41 -19.23 -2.77 0.02
N ALA A 42 -19.91 -3.76 0.63
CA ALA A 42 -19.27 -4.87 1.33
C ALA A 42 -18.39 -5.72 0.40
N GLY A 43 -18.91 -6.12 -0.76
CA GLY A 43 -18.13 -6.83 -1.78
C GLY A 43 -16.96 -6.00 -2.34
N THR A 44 -17.18 -4.69 -2.50
CA THR A 44 -16.13 -3.77 -2.95
C THR A 44 -15.02 -3.63 -1.91
N ALA A 45 -15.36 -3.41 -0.64
CA ALA A 45 -14.41 -3.32 0.47
C ALA A 45 -13.56 -4.59 0.61
N ARG A 46 -14.16 -5.77 0.45
CA ARG A 46 -13.43 -7.05 0.40
C ARG A 46 -12.39 -7.08 -0.71
N THR A 47 -12.77 -6.65 -1.91
CA THR A 47 -11.86 -6.61 -3.07
C THR A 47 -10.72 -5.62 -2.85
N LEU A 48 -11.02 -4.42 -2.33
CA LEU A 48 -10.01 -3.40 -2.04
C LEU A 48 -9.04 -3.85 -0.94
N HIS A 49 -9.51 -4.57 0.08
CA HIS A 49 -8.62 -5.16 1.07
C HIS A 49 -7.64 -6.15 0.43
N LYS A 50 -8.15 -7.07 -0.40
CA LYS A 50 -7.31 -8.05 -1.12
C LYS A 50 -6.30 -7.38 -2.03
N VAL A 51 -6.71 -6.37 -2.80
CA VAL A 51 -5.77 -5.59 -3.63
C VAL A 51 -4.72 -4.93 -2.74
N THR A 52 -5.11 -4.33 -1.62
CA THR A 52 -4.16 -3.68 -0.70
C THR A 52 -3.14 -4.70 -0.14
N SER A 53 -3.61 -5.86 0.32
CA SER A 53 -2.76 -6.90 0.90
C SER A 53 -1.83 -7.54 -0.14
N THR A 54 -2.35 -7.93 -1.30
CA THR A 54 -1.57 -8.61 -2.33
C THR A 54 -0.67 -7.63 -3.10
N TYR A 55 -1.23 -6.57 -3.68
CA TYR A 55 -0.44 -5.63 -4.48
C TYR A 55 0.46 -4.78 -3.58
N GLY A 56 0.08 -4.56 -2.31
CA GLY A 56 0.94 -3.92 -1.33
C GLY A 56 2.23 -4.70 -1.07
N VAL A 57 2.15 -6.02 -0.91
CA VAL A 57 3.34 -6.86 -0.79
C VAL A 57 4.13 -6.90 -2.11
N LEU A 58 3.47 -7.10 -3.24
CA LEU A 58 4.13 -7.13 -4.56
C LEU A 58 4.80 -5.80 -4.93
N SER A 59 4.33 -4.67 -4.41
CA SER A 59 4.95 -3.36 -4.63
C SER A 59 6.38 -3.27 -4.13
N LEU A 60 6.81 -4.17 -3.23
CA LEU A 60 8.19 -4.30 -2.78
C LEU A 60 9.16 -4.59 -3.93
N LEU A 61 8.68 -5.14 -5.04
CA LEU A 61 9.48 -5.36 -6.24
C LEU A 61 10.11 -4.06 -6.75
N ALA A 62 9.40 -2.92 -6.69
CA ALA A 62 9.93 -1.65 -7.16
C ALA A 62 11.20 -1.24 -6.37
N PRO A 63 11.18 -1.03 -5.04
CA PRO A 63 12.41 -0.66 -4.31
C PRO A 63 13.50 -1.74 -4.37
N LEU A 64 13.17 -3.03 -4.39
CA LEU A 64 14.17 -4.10 -4.54
C LEU A 64 14.88 -4.04 -5.89
N LEU A 65 14.14 -3.83 -6.97
CA LEU A 65 14.72 -3.64 -8.31
C LEU A 65 15.48 -2.32 -8.40
N GLY A 66 15.04 -1.28 -7.68
CA GLY A 66 15.79 -0.02 -7.55
C GLY A 66 17.15 -0.27 -6.91
N ILE A 67 17.19 -0.97 -5.78
CA ILE A 67 18.45 -1.39 -5.14
C ILE A 67 19.30 -2.20 -6.12
N ALA A 68 18.73 -3.13 -6.90
CA ALA A 68 19.47 -3.86 -7.91
C ALA A 68 20.06 -2.95 -9.01
N VAL A 69 19.32 -1.93 -9.46
CA VAL A 69 19.80 -0.91 -10.42
C VAL A 69 21.00 -0.14 -9.85
N MET A 70 21.01 0.14 -8.55
CA MET A 70 22.14 0.82 -7.87
C MET A 70 23.48 0.12 -8.07
N PHE A 71 23.48 -1.22 -8.21
CA PHE A 71 24.69 -2.01 -8.44
C PHE A 71 25.12 -2.07 -9.91
N THR A 72 24.29 -1.60 -10.85
CA THR A 72 24.61 -1.62 -12.29
C THR A 72 25.50 -0.45 -12.72
N ASP A 73 25.40 0.69 -12.02
CA ASP A 73 26.27 1.84 -12.19
C ASP A 73 26.61 2.45 -10.83
N PRO A 74 27.61 1.88 -10.13
CA PRO A 74 27.91 2.30 -8.78
C PRO A 74 28.37 3.76 -8.68
N GLY A 75 29.07 4.26 -9.71
CA GLY A 75 29.61 5.63 -9.72
C GLY A 75 28.53 6.69 -9.73
N THR A 76 27.40 6.43 -10.39
CA THR A 76 26.26 7.36 -10.44
C THR A 76 25.36 7.22 -9.22
N TYR A 77 24.88 6.00 -8.93
CA TYR A 77 23.78 5.83 -7.98
C TYR A 77 24.20 5.84 -6.50
N TRP A 78 25.44 5.50 -6.16
CA TRP A 78 25.91 5.49 -4.76
C TRP A 78 26.17 6.89 -4.21
N THR A 79 26.42 7.86 -5.07
CA THR A 79 26.62 9.26 -4.68
C THR A 79 25.36 10.10 -4.79
N ASP A 80 24.28 9.56 -5.38
CA ASP A 80 23.03 10.28 -5.57
C ASP A 80 22.19 10.28 -4.28
N GLY A 81 22.20 11.41 -3.57
CA GLY A 81 21.41 11.58 -2.35
C GLY A 81 19.89 11.46 -2.55
N ARG A 82 19.36 11.79 -3.73
CA ARG A 82 17.92 11.68 -4.05
C ARG A 82 17.51 10.22 -4.20
N PHE A 83 18.39 9.42 -4.79
CA PHE A 83 18.21 7.98 -4.91
C PHE A 83 18.12 7.30 -3.53
N HIS A 84 19.04 7.62 -2.62
CA HIS A 84 19.02 7.10 -1.25
C HIS A 84 17.80 7.58 -0.45
N ALA A 85 17.45 8.86 -0.58
CA ALA A 85 16.25 9.42 0.05
C ALA A 85 15.00 8.69 -0.41
N SER A 86 14.90 8.37 -1.70
CA SER A 86 13.77 7.63 -2.28
C SER A 86 13.69 6.19 -1.78
N ILE A 87 14.81 5.50 -1.60
CA ILE A 87 14.84 4.17 -0.96
C ILE A 87 14.35 4.28 0.48
N GLY A 88 14.87 5.25 1.24
CA GLY A 88 14.46 5.48 2.63
C GLY A 88 12.97 5.77 2.76
N LEU A 89 12.43 6.67 1.94
CA LEU A 89 11.00 6.99 1.90
C LEU A 89 10.16 5.78 1.48
N SER A 90 10.66 4.93 0.58
CA SER A 90 9.98 3.70 0.17
C SER A 90 9.84 2.73 1.34
N VAL A 91 10.89 2.58 2.15
CA VAL A 91 10.84 1.76 3.39
C VAL A 91 9.81 2.33 4.37
N VAL A 92 9.76 3.65 4.54
CA VAL A 92 8.76 4.31 5.41
C VAL A 92 7.34 4.10 4.89
N ALA A 93 7.11 4.26 3.57
CA ALA A 93 5.81 4.02 2.95
C ALA A 93 5.35 2.58 3.14
N TRP A 94 6.27 1.61 3.03
CA TRP A 94 5.97 0.21 3.22
C TRP A 94 5.69 -0.15 4.69
N ALA A 95 6.45 0.43 5.62
CA ALA A 95 6.18 0.30 7.05
C ALA A 95 4.80 0.87 7.42
N LEU A 96 4.44 2.02 6.86
CA LEU A 96 3.10 2.62 6.98
C LEU A 96 2.02 1.68 6.43
N LEU A 97 2.26 1.05 5.27
CA LEU A 97 1.32 0.12 4.67
C LEU A 97 1.10 -1.12 5.54
N ILE A 98 2.16 -1.78 5.97
CA ILE A 98 2.09 -3.08 6.66
C ILE A 98 1.72 -2.96 8.13
N PHE A 99 2.28 -1.99 8.84
CA PHE A 99 2.06 -1.88 10.27
C PHE A 99 0.84 -1.02 10.62
N LEU A 100 0.41 -0.13 9.72
CA LEU A 100 -0.66 0.82 10.02
C LEU A 100 -1.90 0.65 9.14
N ILE A 101 -1.76 0.52 7.83
CA ILE A 101 -2.90 0.49 6.91
C ILE A 101 -3.54 -0.91 6.86
N ILE A 102 -2.80 -1.94 6.47
CA ILE A 102 -3.31 -3.31 6.32
C ILE A 102 -3.98 -3.83 7.61
N PRO A 103 -3.41 -3.68 8.81
CA PRO A 103 -4.03 -4.18 10.04
C PRO A 103 -5.35 -3.47 10.37
N ARG A 104 -5.44 -2.17 10.04
CA ARG A 104 -6.68 -1.40 10.23
C ARG A 104 -7.75 -1.80 9.22
N GLN A 105 -7.36 -2.04 7.96
CA GLN A 105 -8.29 -2.59 6.96
C GLN A 105 -8.77 -3.98 7.36
N LYS A 106 -7.86 -4.88 7.77
CA LYS A 106 -8.19 -6.24 8.26
C LYS A 106 -9.19 -6.16 9.40
N LYS A 107 -8.97 -5.26 10.38
CA LYS A 107 -9.90 -5.07 11.50
C LYS A 107 -11.30 -4.64 11.08
N MET A 108 -11.42 -3.73 10.12
CA MET A 108 -12.72 -3.29 9.60
C MET A 108 -13.39 -4.37 8.76
N ALA A 109 -12.64 -5.03 7.87
CA ALA A 109 -13.13 -6.12 7.04
C ALA A 109 -13.59 -7.31 7.89
N GLY A 110 -12.84 -7.67 8.93
CA GLY A 110 -13.18 -8.73 9.85
C GLY A 110 -14.43 -8.42 10.68
N ALA A 111 -14.60 -7.15 11.12
CA ALA A 111 -15.81 -6.73 11.84
C ALA A 111 -17.08 -6.77 10.96
N LEU A 112 -16.91 -6.77 9.64
CA LEU A 112 -17.97 -6.90 8.64
C LEU A 112 -18.12 -8.33 8.13
N GLY A 113 -17.33 -9.30 8.62
CA GLY A 113 -17.35 -10.68 8.14
C GLY A 113 -16.87 -10.86 6.70
N LEU A 114 -16.00 -9.96 6.21
CA LEU A 114 -15.54 -9.96 4.81
C LEU A 114 -14.27 -10.77 4.57
N LEU A 115 -13.58 -11.18 5.63
CA LEU A 115 -12.33 -11.92 5.56
C LEU A 115 -12.56 -13.38 5.13
N GLY A 116 -11.60 -13.94 4.40
CA GLY A 116 -11.56 -15.36 4.06
C GLY A 116 -11.20 -16.25 5.25
N PRO A 117 -11.43 -17.57 5.17
CA PRO A 117 -11.07 -18.52 6.23
C PRO A 117 -9.57 -18.55 6.55
N ASP A 118 -8.73 -18.21 5.58
CA ASP A 118 -7.27 -18.12 5.66
C ASP A 118 -6.75 -16.79 6.23
N GLU A 119 -7.63 -15.80 6.37
CA GLU A 119 -7.29 -14.45 6.85
C GLU A 119 -7.63 -14.25 8.33
N VAL A 120 -8.26 -15.24 8.99
CA VAL A 120 -8.79 -15.14 10.37
C VAL A 120 -8.24 -16.26 11.22
N ASP A 121 -7.60 -15.92 12.34
CA ASP A 121 -7.27 -16.92 13.35
C ASP A 121 -8.54 -17.31 14.12
N ALA A 122 -8.66 -18.59 14.52
CA ALA A 122 -9.89 -19.15 15.11
C ALA A 122 -10.44 -18.35 16.31
N ASP A 123 -9.57 -17.67 17.07
CA ASP A 123 -9.92 -16.89 18.25
C ASP A 123 -10.00 -15.36 17.99
N GLU A 124 -9.71 -14.90 16.77
CA GLU A 124 -9.61 -13.48 16.44
C GLU A 124 -11.00 -12.83 16.37
N LYS A 125 -11.35 -12.04 17.40
CA LYS A 125 -12.61 -11.27 17.44
C LYS A 125 -12.39 -9.85 16.93
N PHE A 126 -12.95 -9.55 15.77
CA PHE A 126 -12.90 -8.20 15.21
C PHE A 126 -14.04 -7.33 15.76
N ARG A 127 -13.68 -6.21 16.41
CA ARG A 127 -14.63 -5.17 16.81
C ARG A 127 -14.08 -3.79 16.46
N VAL A 128 -14.90 -2.97 15.82
CA VAL A 128 -14.65 -1.54 15.60
C VAL A 128 -15.56 -0.75 16.53
N SER A 129 -14.96 -0.06 17.51
CA SER A 129 -15.72 0.71 18.51
C SER A 129 -16.20 2.06 18.00
N ASN A 130 -15.47 2.68 17.06
CA ASN A 130 -15.82 3.97 16.48
C ASN A 130 -15.43 3.97 14.99
N TRP A 131 -16.44 3.88 14.13
CA TRP A 131 -16.29 3.79 12.68
C TRP A 131 -15.82 5.09 12.04
N ASP A 132 -16.24 6.25 12.56
CA ASP A 132 -15.79 7.54 12.05
C ASP A 132 -14.30 7.76 12.32
N LYS A 133 -13.83 7.38 13.51
CA LYS A 133 -12.40 7.41 13.85
C LYS A 133 -11.60 6.42 12.99
N ALA A 134 -12.11 5.20 12.79
CA ALA A 134 -11.46 4.20 11.95
C ALA A 134 -11.32 4.69 10.50
N LYS A 135 -12.38 5.29 9.95
CA LYS A 135 -12.38 5.95 8.64
C LYS A 135 -11.36 7.08 8.58
N GLY A 136 -11.37 7.98 9.56
CA GLY A 136 -10.44 9.12 9.62
C GLY A 136 -8.98 8.69 9.66
N GLN A 137 -8.64 7.68 10.46
CA GLN A 137 -7.28 7.13 10.52
C GLN A 137 -6.82 6.53 9.19
N LEU A 138 -7.67 5.72 8.53
CA LEU A 138 -7.32 5.15 7.23
C LEU A 138 -7.21 6.21 6.14
N SER A 139 -8.08 7.24 6.14
CA SER A 139 -7.95 8.36 5.21
C SER A 139 -6.64 9.12 5.43
N MET A 140 -6.24 9.37 6.67
CA MET A 140 -4.98 10.06 6.99
C MET A 140 -3.76 9.23 6.55
N PHE A 141 -3.68 7.97 6.95
CA PHE A 141 -2.55 7.12 6.57
C PHE A 141 -2.51 6.84 5.07
N GLY A 142 -3.67 6.65 4.42
CA GLY A 142 -3.76 6.52 2.97
C GLY A 142 -3.29 7.78 2.24
N GLY A 143 -3.64 8.96 2.74
CA GLY A 143 -3.15 10.24 2.21
C GLY A 143 -1.64 10.39 2.35
N ILE A 144 -1.08 10.07 3.53
CA ILE A 144 0.39 10.09 3.75
C ILE A 144 1.07 9.07 2.83
N PHE A 145 0.53 7.86 2.71
CA PHE A 145 1.07 6.82 1.83
C PHE A 145 1.11 7.29 0.36
N ALA A 146 0.02 7.87 -0.14
CA ALA A 146 -0.03 8.42 -1.50
C ALA A 146 0.98 9.57 -1.69
N LEU A 147 1.07 10.48 -0.70
CA LEU A 147 2.01 11.61 -0.74
C LEU A 147 3.46 11.14 -0.79
N LEU A 148 3.83 10.12 -0.01
CA LEU A 148 5.18 9.55 -0.03
C LEU A 148 5.55 9.08 -1.43
N TRP A 149 4.66 8.37 -2.12
CA TRP A 149 4.92 7.91 -3.49
C TRP A 149 5.03 9.06 -4.50
N VAL A 150 4.25 10.13 -4.33
CA VAL A 150 4.42 11.35 -5.14
C VAL A 150 5.80 11.98 -4.92
N VAL A 151 6.24 12.12 -3.67
CA VAL A 151 7.56 12.65 -3.35
C VAL A 151 8.67 11.78 -3.93
N ILE A 152 8.56 10.45 -3.79
CA ILE A 152 9.52 9.48 -4.36
C ILE A 152 9.57 9.62 -5.89
N ALA A 153 8.42 9.71 -6.56
CA ALA A 153 8.36 9.87 -8.00
C ALA A 153 9.03 11.17 -8.46
N VAL A 154 8.82 12.28 -7.74
CA VAL A 154 9.50 13.55 -8.02
C VAL A 154 11.01 13.40 -7.84
N LEU A 155 11.47 12.84 -6.71
CA LEU A 155 12.90 12.64 -6.43
C LEU A 155 13.60 11.75 -7.47
N MET A 156 12.88 10.82 -8.09
CA MET A 156 13.40 9.92 -9.12
C MET A 156 13.45 10.54 -10.52
N VAL A 157 12.67 11.60 -10.77
CA VAL A 157 12.58 12.24 -12.09
C VAL A 157 13.48 13.47 -12.20
N ILE A 158 13.63 14.24 -11.10
CA ILE A 158 14.40 15.49 -11.09
C ILE A 158 15.86 15.26 -10.76
#